data_AF-A0A1M7MIB3-F1
#
_entry.id   AF-A0A1M7MIB3-F1
#
_cell.length_a   1.000
_cell.length_b   1.000
_cell.length_c   1.000
_cell.angle_alpha   90.00
_cell.angle_beta   90.00
_cell.angle_gamma   90.00
#
_symmetry.space_group_name_H-M   'P 1'
#
loop_
_entity.id
_entity.type
_entity.pdbx_description
1 polymer ?
#
loop_
_entity_poly.entity_id
_entity_poly.type
_entity_poly.pdbx_seq_one_letter_code
_entity_poly.pdbx_strand_id
1 'polypeptide(L)'
;MTFLLVTTLSFCQNQKITYSKDYSGNTVAKDQYGNVIAIASTDYSGKLVWKDKYGNVIKTESEDYSGRTVTKDQYGNTQTTKSKDYAGNTVEKDQYGNVLYTYSKDYSGNTVKKDKYGNVLGTYKEDYSGNLVFYPKQ
;
A
#
# COMPACT_ATOMS: atom_id res chain seq x y z
N MET A 1 -10.57 13.94 1.50
CA MET A 1 -10.74 12.47 1.61
C MET A 1 -9.47 11.79 1.09
N THR A 2 -8.37 11.89 1.85
CA THR A 2 -7.00 11.51 1.42
C THR A 2 -6.62 10.11 1.89
N PHE A 3 -7.62 9.25 2.09
CA PHE A 3 -7.51 7.97 2.81
C PHE A 3 -6.93 6.83 1.96
N LEU A 4 -6.78 6.99 0.64
CA LEU A 4 -6.58 5.86 -0.26
C LEU A 4 -5.10 5.52 -0.57
N LEU A 5 -4.16 6.42 -0.27
CA LEU A 5 -2.78 6.24 -0.75
C LEU A 5 -1.88 5.41 0.20
N VAL A 6 -2.27 5.23 1.47
CA VAL A 6 -1.39 4.67 2.50
C VAL A 6 -1.54 3.14 2.66
N THR A 7 -2.71 2.61 2.28
CA THR A 7 -3.10 1.20 2.50
C THR A 7 -2.90 0.27 1.30
N THR A 8 -2.32 0.77 0.21
CA THR A 8 -2.21 -0.02 -1.05
C THR A 8 -0.81 -0.58 -1.34
N LEU A 9 0.19 -0.26 -0.51
CA LEU A 9 1.61 -0.33 -0.92
C LEU A 9 2.36 -1.65 -0.64
N SER A 10 1.68 -2.80 -0.59
CA SER A 10 2.33 -4.07 -0.18
C SER A 10 2.50 -5.15 -1.27
N PHE A 11 2.09 -4.90 -2.51
CA PHE A 11 2.29 -5.89 -3.59
C PHE A 11 3.65 -5.68 -4.27
N CYS A 12 4.32 -6.80 -4.57
CA CYS A 12 5.61 -7.01 -5.24
C CYS A 12 6.61 -5.83 -5.26
N GLN A 13 7.71 -5.98 -4.53
CA GLN A 13 8.59 -4.88 -4.13
C GLN A 13 9.53 -4.32 -5.21
N ASN A 14 9.51 -4.83 -6.44
CA ASN A 14 10.40 -4.39 -7.52
C ASN A 14 9.75 -4.43 -8.91
N GLN A 15 8.42 -4.42 -9.00
CA GLN A 15 7.72 -4.47 -10.28
C GLN A 15 6.74 -3.31 -10.40
N LYS A 16 6.47 -2.89 -11.65
CA LYS A 16 5.44 -1.89 -11.91
C LYS A 16 4.07 -2.47 -11.54
N ILE A 17 3.34 -1.77 -10.68
CA ILE A 17 1.98 -2.15 -10.26
C ILE A 17 1.06 -0.95 -10.43
N THR A 18 -0.12 -1.20 -10.98
CA THR A 18 -1.17 -0.20 -11.16
C THR A 18 -2.32 -0.48 -10.21
N TYR A 19 -2.78 0.54 -9.51
CA TYR A 19 -3.93 0.49 -8.61
C TYR A 19 -5.03 1.38 -9.19
N SER A 20 -6.16 0.77 -9.53
CA SER A 20 -7.33 1.45 -10.08
C SER A 20 -8.57 1.19 -9.24
N LYS A 21 -9.65 1.94 -9.46
CA LYS A 21 -10.98 1.61 -8.92
C LYS A 21 -11.80 0.82 -9.94
N ASP A 22 -12.50 -0.21 -9.49
CA ASP A 22 -13.54 -0.87 -10.29
C ASP A 22 -14.89 -0.14 -10.17
N TYR A 23 -15.90 -0.63 -10.90
CA TYR A 23 -17.26 -0.07 -10.90
C TYR A 23 -17.96 -0.16 -9.55
N SER A 24 -17.50 -1.07 -8.66
CA SER A 24 -18.02 -1.24 -7.29
C SER A 24 -17.23 -0.41 -6.27
N GLY A 25 -16.24 0.37 -6.70
CA GLY A 25 -15.37 1.16 -5.82
C GLY A 25 -14.26 0.36 -5.14
N ASN A 26 -14.06 -0.91 -5.49
CA ASN A 26 -12.95 -1.72 -4.98
C ASN A 26 -11.63 -1.26 -5.60
N THR A 27 -10.54 -1.36 -4.84
CA THR A 27 -9.20 -1.13 -5.39
C THR A 27 -8.72 -2.40 -6.09
N VAL A 28 -8.34 -2.30 -7.36
CA VAL A 28 -7.79 -3.41 -8.14
C VAL A 28 -6.31 -3.17 -8.35
N ALA A 29 -5.47 -4.09 -7.90
CA ALA A 29 -4.05 -4.10 -8.18
C ALA A 29 -3.77 -4.96 -9.42
N LYS A 30 -3.04 -4.39 -10.40
CA LYS A 30 -2.64 -5.05 -11.63
C LYS A 30 -1.12 -5.06 -11.78
N ASP A 31 -0.58 -6.15 -12.31
CA ASP A 31 0.83 -6.23 -12.70
C ASP A 31 1.12 -5.36 -13.94
N GLN A 32 2.38 -5.36 -14.39
CA GLN A 32 2.83 -4.60 -15.55
C GLN A 32 2.20 -5.05 -16.89
N TYR A 33 1.63 -6.25 -16.94
CA TYR A 33 0.95 -6.81 -18.11
C TYR A 33 -0.57 -6.57 -18.07
N GLY A 34 -1.08 -5.95 -16.99
CA GLY A 34 -2.50 -5.67 -16.79
C GLY A 34 -3.28 -6.80 -16.13
N ASN A 35 -2.63 -7.87 -15.68
CA ASN A 35 -3.31 -8.96 -14.97
C ASN A 35 -3.67 -8.53 -13.55
N VAL A 36 -4.88 -8.86 -13.11
CA VAL A 36 -5.30 -8.62 -11.73
C VAL A 36 -4.55 -9.57 -10.79
N ILE A 37 -3.81 -8.98 -9.84
CA ILE A 37 -3.06 -9.73 -8.83
C ILE A 37 -3.75 -9.72 -7.47
N ALA A 38 -4.53 -8.67 -7.18
CA ALA A 38 -5.31 -8.59 -5.96
C ALA A 38 -6.45 -7.56 -6.08
N ILE A 39 -7.51 -7.76 -5.29
CA ILE A 39 -8.64 -6.84 -5.18
C ILE A 39 -8.83 -6.50 -3.70
N ALA A 40 -8.98 -5.22 -3.39
CA ALA A 40 -9.22 -4.72 -2.05
C ALA A 40 -10.61 -4.11 -1.93
N SER A 41 -11.36 -4.54 -0.93
CA SER A 41 -12.67 -4.00 -0.56
C SER A 41 -12.68 -3.65 0.91
N THR A 42 -13.36 -2.57 1.29
CA THR A 42 -13.59 -2.24 2.70
C THR A 42 -14.78 -3.03 3.22
N ASP A 43 -14.64 -3.68 4.37
CA ASP A 43 -15.74 -4.38 5.03
C ASP A 43 -16.64 -3.42 5.83
N TYR A 44 -17.71 -3.96 6.41
CA TYR A 44 -18.68 -3.19 7.20
C TYR A 44 -18.07 -2.56 8.47
N SER A 45 -16.93 -3.05 8.94
CA SER A 45 -16.21 -2.52 10.11
C SER A 45 -15.17 -1.46 9.72
N GLY A 46 -15.09 -1.10 8.43
CA GLY A 46 -14.10 -0.15 7.92
C GLY A 46 -12.71 -0.76 7.70
N LYS A 47 -12.56 -2.08 7.81
CA LYS A 47 -11.30 -2.79 7.58
C LYS A 47 -11.11 -3.06 6.09
N LEU A 48 -9.92 -2.79 5.56
CA LEU A 48 -9.59 -3.11 4.18
C LEU A 48 -9.19 -4.58 4.07
N VAL A 49 -9.85 -5.33 3.18
CA VAL A 49 -9.60 -6.75 2.95
C VAL A 49 -9.07 -6.94 1.54
N TRP A 50 -7.85 -7.45 1.43
CA TRP A 50 -7.26 -7.83 0.15
C TRP A 50 -7.52 -9.30 -0.13
N LYS A 51 -7.97 -9.59 -1.34
CA LYS A 51 -8.21 -10.92 -1.87
C LYS A 51 -7.39 -11.18 -3.13
N ASP A 52 -7.00 -12.43 -3.33
CA ASP A 52 -6.45 -12.88 -4.61
C ASP A 52 -7.55 -12.93 -5.70
N LYS A 53 -7.15 -13.30 -6.92
CA LYS A 53 -8.08 -13.44 -8.07
C LYS A 53 -9.13 -14.56 -7.91
N TYR A 54 -8.95 -15.45 -6.94
CA TYR A 54 -9.89 -16.54 -6.63
C TYR A 54 -10.81 -16.19 -5.46
N GLY A 55 -10.64 -15.01 -4.85
CA GLY A 55 -11.44 -14.54 -3.72
C GLY A 55 -10.91 -14.94 -2.34
N ASN A 56 -9.74 -15.58 -2.26
CA ASN A 56 -9.12 -15.92 -0.97
C ASN A 56 -8.53 -14.66 -0.34
N VAL A 57 -8.76 -14.48 0.97
CA VAL A 57 -8.16 -13.38 1.73
C VAL A 57 -6.66 -13.61 1.82
N ILE A 58 -5.88 -12.60 1.44
CA ILE A 58 -4.41 -12.64 1.48
C ILE A 58 -3.84 -11.78 2.60
N LYS A 59 -4.48 -10.64 2.88
CA LYS A 59 -4.14 -9.76 3.99
C LYS A 59 -5.30 -8.84 4.32
N THR A 60 -5.24 -8.24 5.49
CA THR A 60 -6.20 -7.22 5.92
C THR A 60 -5.47 -6.04 6.56
N GLU A 61 -6.07 -4.86 6.45
CA GLU A 61 -5.51 -3.62 7.02
C GLU A 61 -6.59 -2.88 7.80
N SER A 62 -6.22 -2.38 8.98
CA SER A 62 -7.09 -1.58 9.83
C SER A 62 -6.30 -0.43 10.43
N GLU A 63 -6.92 0.74 10.52
CA GLU A 63 -6.35 1.91 11.19
C GLU A 63 -6.93 2.02 12.61
N ASP A 64 -6.06 2.29 13.59
CA ASP A 64 -6.49 2.61 14.94
C ASP A 64 -6.78 4.10 15.13
N TYR A 65 -7.31 4.47 16.29
CA TYR A 65 -7.66 5.86 16.62
C TYR A 65 -6.45 6.82 16.64
N SER A 66 -5.22 6.30 16.68
CA SER A 66 -3.98 7.07 16.64
C SER A 66 -3.47 7.27 15.21
N GLY A 67 -4.21 6.80 14.20
CA GLY A 67 -3.81 6.86 12.79
C GLY A 67 -2.73 5.86 12.42
N ARG A 68 -2.52 4.81 13.24
CA ARG A 68 -1.58 3.73 12.93
C ARG A 68 -2.33 2.63 12.17
N THR A 69 -1.83 2.28 10.99
CA THR A 69 -2.34 1.16 10.21
C THR A 69 -1.63 -0.13 10.61
N VAL A 70 -2.40 -1.19 10.84
CA VAL A 70 -1.89 -2.55 11.10
C VAL A 70 -2.26 -3.45 9.93
N THR A 71 -1.26 -4.08 9.33
CA THR A 71 -1.45 -5.12 8.31
C THR A 71 -1.37 -6.49 8.97
N LYS A 72 -2.38 -7.32 8.74
CA LYS A 72 -2.39 -8.73 9.17
C LYS A 72 -2.45 -9.67 7.98
N ASP A 73 -1.82 -10.83 8.09
CA ASP A 73 -1.96 -11.91 7.12
C ASP A 73 -3.36 -12.55 7.18
N GLN A 74 -3.59 -13.53 6.30
CA GLN A 74 -4.82 -14.32 6.25
C GLN A 74 -5.13 -15.12 7.53
N TYR A 75 -4.14 -15.38 8.37
CA TYR A 75 -4.28 -16.09 9.65
C TYR A 75 -4.48 -15.13 10.83
N GLY A 76 -4.42 -13.82 10.59
CA GLY A 76 -4.58 -12.79 11.61
C GLY A 76 -3.29 -12.37 12.32
N ASN A 77 -2.13 -12.87 11.90
CA ASN A 77 -0.85 -12.43 12.46
C ASN A 77 -0.46 -11.07 11.91
N THR A 78 0.03 -10.18 12.79
CA THR A 78 0.54 -8.86 12.39
C THR A 78 1.79 -9.03 11.54
N GLN A 79 1.77 -8.47 10.33
CA GLN A 79 2.90 -8.49 9.41
C GLN A 79 3.67 -7.17 9.47
N THR A 80 2.95 -6.05 9.35
CA THR A 80 3.54 -4.71 9.40
C THR A 80 2.67 -3.71 10.13
N THR A 81 3.30 -2.65 10.59
CA THR A 81 2.62 -1.46 11.11
C THR A 81 3.10 -0.23 10.36
N LYS A 82 2.21 0.73 10.13
CA LYS A 82 2.52 2.01 9.48
C LYS A 82 2.05 3.18 10.34
N SER A 83 2.90 4.19 10.47
CA SER A 83 2.56 5.43 11.19
C SER A 83 3.37 6.60 10.65
N LYS A 84 2.92 7.84 10.91
CA LYS A 84 3.69 9.03 10.57
C LYS A 84 4.85 9.26 11.55
N ASP A 85 6.00 9.68 11.04
CA ASP A 85 7.09 10.23 11.84
C ASP A 85 6.89 11.73 12.10
N TYR A 86 7.82 12.35 12.83
CA TYR A 86 7.77 13.78 13.16
C TYR A 86 7.87 14.71 11.93
N ALA A 87 8.45 14.21 10.84
CA ALA A 87 8.57 14.92 9.57
C ALA A 87 7.35 14.69 8.66
N GLY A 88 6.36 13.92 9.11
CA GLY A 88 5.14 13.60 8.38
C GLY A 88 5.27 12.45 7.37
N ASN A 89 6.43 11.80 7.28
CA ASN A 89 6.65 10.63 6.43
C ASN A 89 5.95 9.41 7.04
N THR A 90 5.43 8.52 6.21
CA THR A 90 4.93 7.23 6.70
C THR A 90 6.08 6.26 6.85
N VAL A 91 6.26 5.69 8.04
CA VAL A 91 7.25 4.66 8.34
C VAL A 91 6.52 3.33 8.47
N GLU A 92 6.98 2.33 7.71
CA GLU A 92 6.50 0.95 7.81
C GLU A 92 7.51 0.12 8.58
N LYS A 93 7.04 -0.58 9.61
CA LYS A 93 7.84 -1.46 10.47
C LYS A 93 7.35 -2.89 10.39
N ASP A 94 8.26 -3.84 10.57
CA ASP A 94 7.91 -5.24 10.78
C ASP A 94 7.26 -5.47 12.15
N GLN A 95 6.84 -6.71 12.42
CA GLN A 95 6.25 -7.11 13.70
C GLN A 95 7.18 -6.96 14.91
N TYR A 96 8.50 -6.83 14.70
CA TYR A 96 9.51 -6.63 15.75
C TYR A 96 9.86 -5.15 15.97
N GLY A 97 9.26 -4.25 15.18
CA GLY A 97 9.50 -2.81 15.25
C GLY A 97 10.67 -2.30 14.41
N ASN A 98 11.30 -3.16 13.59
CA ASN A 98 12.35 -2.74 12.68
C ASN A 98 11.75 -2.01 11.49
N VAL A 99 12.38 -0.90 11.07
CA VAL A 99 11.96 -0.17 9.87
C VAL A 99 12.20 -1.03 8.64
N LEU A 100 11.17 -1.19 7.82
CA LEU A 100 11.24 -1.82 6.50
C LEU A 100 11.33 -0.75 5.41
N TYR A 101 10.40 0.21 5.45
CA TYR A 101 10.30 1.27 4.45
C TYR A 101 9.95 2.63 5.04
N THR A 102 10.33 3.67 4.31
CA THR A 102 9.83 5.02 4.53
C THR A 102 9.21 5.55 3.25
N TYR A 103 8.05 6.20 3.40
CA TYR A 103 7.30 6.81 2.31
C TYR A 103 7.24 8.32 2.54
N SER A 104 7.79 9.09 1.61
CA SER A 104 7.89 10.55 1.68
C SER A 104 7.36 11.19 0.41
N LYS A 105 6.86 12.43 0.47
CA LYS A 105 6.47 13.17 -0.73
C LYS A 105 7.69 13.84 -1.40
N ASP A 106 7.75 13.79 -2.73
CA ASP A 106 8.69 14.62 -3.50
C ASP A 106 8.09 16.01 -3.80
N TYR A 107 8.88 16.87 -4.46
CA TYR A 107 8.45 18.22 -4.84
C TYR A 107 7.26 18.25 -5.82
N SER A 108 7.02 17.17 -6.53
CA SER A 108 5.88 17.02 -7.45
C SER A 108 4.66 16.39 -6.77
N GLY A 109 4.74 16.09 -5.46
CA GLY A 109 3.66 15.46 -4.70
C GLY A 109 3.56 13.95 -4.89
N ASN A 110 4.52 13.31 -5.58
CA ASN A 110 4.57 11.86 -5.71
C ASN A 110 5.07 11.22 -4.41
N THR A 111 4.69 9.97 -4.15
CA THR A 111 5.16 9.25 -2.96
C THR A 111 6.40 8.42 -3.31
N VAL A 112 7.55 8.81 -2.78
CA VAL A 112 8.82 8.07 -2.89
C VAL A 112 8.88 7.00 -1.83
N LYS A 113 9.14 5.75 -2.23
CA LYS A 113 9.40 4.62 -1.34
C LYS A 113 10.91 4.43 -1.18
N LYS A 114 11.36 4.37 0.08
CA LYS A 114 12.76 4.12 0.43
C LYS A 114 12.87 2.86 1.29
N ASP A 115 13.98 2.14 1.17
CA ASP A 115 14.32 1.06 2.10
C ASP A 115 14.76 1.61 3.46
N LYS A 116 15.07 0.70 4.40
CA LYS A 116 15.54 1.03 5.75
C LYS A 116 16.88 1.79 5.80
N TYR A 117 17.65 1.80 4.71
CA TYR A 117 18.92 2.52 4.59
C TYR A 117 18.74 3.88 3.88
N GLY A 118 17.51 4.22 3.48
CA GLY A 118 17.21 5.47 2.77
C GLY A 118 17.38 5.38 1.25
N ASN A 119 17.71 4.21 0.68
CA ASN A 119 17.81 4.04 -0.76
C ASN A 119 16.41 4.08 -1.37
N VAL A 120 16.23 4.86 -2.43
CA VAL A 120 14.97 4.90 -3.19
C VAL A 120 14.76 3.56 -3.88
N LEU A 121 13.61 2.94 -3.65
CA LEU A 121 13.16 1.70 -4.31
C LEU A 121 12.22 1.98 -5.48
N GLY A 122 11.56 3.14 -5.47
CA GLY A 122 10.64 3.54 -6.52
C GLY A 122 9.71 4.65 -6.07
N THR A 123 8.82 5.04 -6.98
CA THR A 123 7.90 6.16 -6.77
C THR A 123 6.49 5.77 -7.17
N TYR A 124 5.52 6.09 -6.32
CA TYR A 124 4.10 6.06 -6.66
C TYR A 124 3.67 7.41 -7.20
N LYS A 125 3.11 7.41 -8.41
CA LYS A 125 2.54 8.60 -9.07
C LYS A 125 1.23 8.25 -9.76
N GLU A 126 0.35 9.22 -9.91
CA GLU A 126 -0.87 9.05 -10.70
C GLU A 126 -0.55 9.04 -12.20
N ASP A 127 -1.19 8.16 -12.95
CA ASP A 127 -1.16 8.18 -14.41
C ASP A 127 -2.22 9.15 -14.98
N TYR A 128 -2.24 9.31 -16.31
CA TYR A 128 -3.20 10.20 -16.99
C TYR A 128 -4.67 9.79 -16.81
N SER A 129 -4.92 8.55 -16.39
CA SER A 129 -6.25 8.01 -16.11
C SER A 129 -6.63 8.13 -14.63
N GLY A 130 -5.79 8.76 -13.80
CA GLY A 130 -6.00 8.89 -12.36
C GLY A 130 -5.71 7.61 -11.56
N ASN A 131 -5.06 6.61 -12.15
CA ASN A 131 -4.65 5.41 -11.43
C ASN A 131 -3.34 5.66 -10.70
N LEU A 132 -3.21 5.13 -9.48
CA LEU A 132 -1.94 5.16 -8.77
C LEU A 132 -1.01 4.08 -9.32
N VAL A 133 0.18 4.44 -9.79
CA VAL A 133 1.14 3.49 -10.37
C VAL A 133 2.45 3.56 -9.61
N PHE A 134 2.96 2.39 -9.21
CA PHE A 134 4.32 2.23 -8.69
C PHE A 134 5.31 2.06 -9.83
N TYR A 135 6.34 2.90 -9.86
CA TYR A 135 7.47 2.79 -10.79
C TYR A 135 8.70 2.39 -9.98
N PRO A 136 9.18 1.14 -10.10
CA PRO A 136 10.39 0.71 -9.42
C PRO A 136 11.60 1.49 -9.96
N LYS A 137 12.57 1.76 -9.08
CA LYS A 137 13.87 2.27 -9.47
C LYS A 137 14.60 1.17 -10.26
N GLN A 138 15.10 1.52 -11.44
CA GLN A 138 15.91 0.63 -12.29
C GLN A 138 17.31 0.43 -11.70
#